data_AF-A0A8S9HVG7-F1
#
_entry.id   AF-A0A8S9HVG7-F1
#
_cell.length_a   1.000
_cell.length_b   1.000
_cell.length_c   1.000
_cell.angle_alpha   90.00
_cell.angle_beta   90.00
_cell.angle_gamma   90.00
#
_symmetry.space_group_name_H-M   'P 1'
#
loop_
_entity.id
_entity.type
_entity.pdbx_description
1 polymer ?
#
loop_
_entity_poly.entity_id
_entity_poly.type
_entity_poly.pdbx_seq_one_letter_code
_entity_poly.pdbx_strand_id
1 'polypeptide(L)'
;QEECILVKLDIQCRVQGDVVLECIHLHDDLVREEMVFRIMFHTAFVRGNILIVERDEMDILWDAKDLFPKEFKAEVSACRHCVKILSDYLFK
;
A
#
# COMPACT_ATOMS: atom_id res chain seq x y z
N GLN A 1 3.72 20.49 11.93
CA GLN A 1 3.83 19.05 12.21
C GLN A 1 2.43 18.51 11.96
N GLU A 2 2.17 18.04 10.74
CA GLU A 2 0.88 17.45 10.41
C GLU A 2 0.81 16.08 11.08
N GLU A 3 -0.32 15.77 11.72
CA GLU A 3 -0.58 14.43 12.25
C GLU A 3 -0.72 13.47 11.07
N CYS A 4 0.32 12.67 10.79
CA CYS A 4 0.20 11.54 9.87
C CYS A 4 -0.83 10.56 10.47
N ILE A 5 -2.00 10.44 9.84
CA ILE A 5 -3.01 9.46 10.25
C ILE A 5 -2.60 8.12 9.66
N LEU A 6 -2.16 7.23 10.54
CA LEU A 6 -1.75 5.89 10.20
C LEU A 6 -2.96 5.03 9.86
N VAL A 7 -3.10 4.61 8.60
CA VAL A 7 -4.13 3.66 8.18
C VAL A 7 -3.55 2.26 8.24
N LYS A 8 -4.20 1.37 9.01
CA LYS A 8 -3.83 -0.04 9.12
C LYS A 8 -4.92 -0.92 8.52
N LEU A 9 -4.58 -1.62 7.44
CA LEU A 9 -5.45 -2.65 6.84
C LEU A 9 -4.96 -4.02 7.31
N ASP A 10 -5.88 -4.89 7.75
CA ASP A 10 -5.57 -6.28 8.13
C ASP A 10 -6.28 -7.23 7.16
N ILE A 11 -5.53 -7.76 6.20
CA ILE A 11 -6.05 -8.66 5.16
C ILE A 11 -5.83 -10.09 5.64
N GLN A 12 -6.91 -10.75 6.08
CA GLN A 12 -6.89 -12.11 6.64
C GLN A 12 -6.80 -13.20 5.55
N CYS A 13 -5.79 -13.14 4.69
CA CYS A 13 -5.54 -14.14 3.65
C CYS A 13 -4.11 -14.68 3.70
N ARG A 14 -3.94 -15.92 3.25
CA ARG A 14 -2.62 -16.55 3.05
C ARG A 14 -2.18 -16.30 1.61
N VAL A 15 -0.98 -15.77 1.44
CA VAL A 15 -0.35 -15.53 0.14
C VAL A 15 1.03 -16.18 0.08
N GLN A 16 1.44 -16.65 -1.10
CA GLN A 16 2.75 -17.24 -1.35
C GLN A 16 3.13 -17.00 -2.82
N GLY A 17 4.41 -16.71 -3.09
CA GLY A 17 4.92 -16.45 -4.43
C GLY A 17 4.91 -14.96 -4.77
N ASP A 18 4.64 -14.61 -6.02
CA ASP A 18 4.46 -13.23 -6.48
C ASP A 18 3.10 -12.69 -6.00
N VAL A 19 3.12 -11.53 -5.37
CA VAL A 19 1.95 -10.85 -4.82
C VAL A 19 1.86 -9.46 -5.41
N VAL A 20 0.65 -9.11 -5.87
CA VAL A 20 0.29 -7.76 -6.28
C VAL A 20 -0.75 -7.24 -5.29
N LEU A 21 -0.49 -6.07 -4.74
CA LEU A 21 -1.41 -5.33 -3.90
C LEU A 21 -1.80 -4.04 -4.62
N GLU A 22 -3.10 -3.83 -4.83
CA GLU A 22 -3.62 -2.63 -5.46
C GLU A 22 -4.46 -1.84 -4.47
N CYS A 23 -4.16 -0.55 -4.37
CA CYS A 23 -5.00 0.41 -3.66
C CYS A 23 -5.77 1.22 -4.67
N ILE A 24 -7.10 1.26 -4.52
CA ILE A 24 -8.03 1.90 -5.46
C ILE A 24 -8.90 2.86 -4.66
N HIS A 25 -9.05 4.07 -5.19
CA HIS A 25 -10.01 5.05 -4.70
C HIS A 25 -11.35 4.83 -5.44
N LEU A 26 -12.38 4.47 -4.68
CA LEU A 26 -13.75 4.41 -5.17
C LEU A 26 -14.43 5.75 -4.89
N HIS A 27 -14.87 6.43 -5.95
CA HIS A 27 -15.54 7.72 -5.85
C HIS A 27 -16.90 7.60 -5.16
N ASP A 28 -17.44 8.73 -4.68
CA ASP A 28 -18.74 8.79 -3.97
C ASP A 28 -19.93 8.21 -4.76
N ASP A 29 -19.85 8.17 -6.08
CA ASP A 29 -20.87 7.54 -6.92
C ASP A 29 -20.83 6.01 -6.91
N LEU A 30 -19.83 5.42 -6.25
CA LEU A 30 -19.60 3.98 -6.14
C LEU A 30 -19.44 3.27 -7.49
N VAL A 31 -19.11 4.01 -8.54
CA VAL A 31 -18.95 3.49 -9.91
C VAL A 31 -17.56 3.78 -10.45
N ARG A 32 -17.01 4.96 -10.18
CA ARG A 32 -15.69 5.34 -10.69
C ARG A 32 -14.58 4.89 -9.75
N GLU A 33 -13.65 4.14 -10.33
CA GLU A 33 -12.45 3.64 -9.66
C GLU A 33 -11.22 4.34 -10.23
N GLU A 34 -10.33 4.79 -9.35
CA GLU A 34 -9.03 5.35 -9.71
C GLU A 34 -7.93 4.60 -8.97
N MET A 35 -6.94 4.13 -9.70
CA MET A 35 -5.80 3.43 -9.10
C MET A 35 -4.94 4.45 -8.34
N VAL A 36 -4.74 4.19 -7.06
CA VAL A 36 -3.90 5.02 -6.18
C VAL A 36 -2.45 4.60 -6.34
N PHE A 37 -2.15 3.36 -5.95
CA PHE A 37 -0.83 2.76 -6.10
C PHE A 37 -0.94 1.24 -6.21
N ARG A 38 0.08 0.62 -6.81
CA ARG A 38 0.30 -0.82 -6.82
C ARG A 38 1.67 -1.16 -6.22
N ILE A 39 1.69 -2.20 -5.40
CA ILE A 39 2.90 -2.78 -4.81
C ILE A 39 3.04 -4.21 -5.31
N MET A 40 4.21 -4.54 -5.84
CA MET A 40 4.53 -5.89 -6.30
C MET A 40 5.71 -6.43 -5.51
N PHE A 41 5.55 -7.60 -4.91
CA PHE A 41 6.62 -8.24 -4.15
C PHE A 41 6.49 -9.76 -4.20
N HIS A 42 7.60 -10.46 -4.05
CA HIS A 42 7.59 -11.91 -3.93
C HIS A 42 7.85 -12.32 -2.47
N THR A 43 7.03 -13.22 -1.93
CA THR A 43 7.03 -13.55 -0.49
C THR A 43 8.35 -14.09 0.02
N ALA A 44 9.18 -14.69 -0.84
CA ALA A 44 10.53 -15.16 -0.45
C ALA A 44 11.52 -14.04 -0.11
N PHE A 45 11.25 -12.79 -0.48
CA PHE A 45 12.14 -11.66 -0.22
C PHE A 45 11.70 -10.79 0.97
N VAL A 46 10.56 -11.09 1.59
CA VAL A 46 10.11 -10.40 2.81
C VAL A 46 10.98 -10.86 3.99
N ARG A 47 11.95 -10.04 4.39
CA ARG A 47 12.87 -10.32 5.50
C ARG A 47 12.31 -9.75 6.80
N GLY A 48 12.48 -10.48 7.91
CA GLY A 48 12.03 -9.99 9.22
C GLY A 48 10.52 -9.77 9.35
N ASN A 49 9.72 -10.39 8.46
CA ASN A 49 8.26 -10.25 8.36
C ASN A 49 7.76 -8.86 7.96
N ILE A 50 8.63 -7.92 7.58
CA ILE A 50 8.24 -6.57 7.19
C ILE A 50 8.95 -6.23 5.89
N LEU A 51 8.21 -5.77 4.90
CA LEU A 51 8.71 -5.15 3.69
C LEU A 51 8.28 -3.68 3.72
N ILE A 52 9.26 -2.78 3.76
CA ILE A 52 9.02 -1.35 3.60
C ILE A 52 9.13 -1.05 2.11
N VAL A 53 8.12 -0.39 1.56
CA VAL A 53 8.07 0.02 0.16
C VAL A 53 8.05 1.54 0.12
N GLU A 54 9.06 2.12 -0.50
CA GLU A 54 9.16 3.57 -0.66
C GLU A 54 8.32 4.05 -1.85
N ARG A 55 7.90 5.32 -1.84
CA ARG A 55 7.10 5.92 -2.92
C ARG A 55 7.64 5.64 -4.33
N ASP A 56 8.96 5.64 -4.51
CA ASP A 56 9.58 5.42 -5.82
C ASP A 56 9.64 3.95 -6.24
N GLU A 57 9.36 3.01 -5.32
CA GLU A 57 9.23 1.57 -5.57
C GLU A 57 7.77 1.17 -5.85
N MET A 58 6.82 2.07 -5.67
CA MET A 58 5.40 1.86 -5.96
C MET A 58 5.07 2.27 -7.39
N ASP A 59 4.18 1.51 -8.02
CA ASP A 59 3.56 1.89 -9.27
C ASP A 59 2.41 2.87 -8.97
N ILE A 60 2.70 4.18 -9.06
CA ILE A 60 1.75 5.28 -8.88
C ILE A 60 1.49 5.92 -10.25
N LEU A 61 0.25 6.35 -10.53
CA LEU A 61 -0.05 7.12 -11.73
C LEU A 61 0.85 8.37 -11.81
N TRP A 62 1.41 8.64 -12.98
CA TRP A 62 2.44 9.66 -13.17
C TRP A 62 1.94 11.08 -12.80
N ASP A 63 0.68 11.36 -13.07
CA ASP A 63 -0.03 12.60 -12.76
C ASP A 63 -0.47 12.70 -11.30
N ALA A 64 -0.58 11.56 -10.60
CA ALA A 64 -0.89 11.50 -9.17
C ALA A 64 0.37 11.43 -8.28
N LYS A 65 1.56 11.14 -8.82
CA LYS A 65 2.78 10.90 -8.03
C LYS A 65 3.19 12.10 -7.17
N ASP A 66 2.98 13.32 -7.67
CA ASP A 66 3.28 14.56 -6.94
C ASP A 66 2.28 14.86 -5.81
N LEU A 67 1.15 14.14 -5.75
CA LEU A 67 0.18 14.22 -4.65
C LEU A 67 0.65 13.46 -3.40
N PHE A 68 1.69 12.62 -3.51
CA PHE A 68 2.28 11.88 -2.40
C PHE A 68 3.51 12.61 -1.86
N PRO A 69 3.65 12.76 -0.52
CA PRO A 69 4.85 13.24 0.12
C PRO A 69 6.06 12.44 -0.33
N LYS A 70 7.22 13.09 -0.40
CA LYS A 70 8.46 12.42 -0.83
C LYS A 70 8.86 11.29 0.12
N GLU A 71 8.51 11.46 1.38
CA GLU A 71 8.70 10.54 2.49
C GLU A 71 7.61 9.47 2.61
N PHE A 72 6.64 9.42 1.70
CA PHE A 72 5.56 8.42 1.72
C PHE A 72 6.12 6.99 1.63
N LYS A 73 5.65 6.12 2.52
CA LYS A 73 6.01 4.70 2.58
C LYS A 73 4.79 3.84 2.89
N ALA A 74 4.86 2.59 2.44
CA ALA A 74 3.94 1.55 2.86
C ALA A 74 4.71 0.44 3.55
N GLU A 75 4.17 -0.09 4.65
CA GLU A 75 4.73 -1.27 5.30
C GLU A 75 3.84 -2.48 5.05
N VAL A 76 4.41 -3.52 4.44
CA VAL A 76 3.80 -4.83 4.26
C VAL A 76 4.32 -5.75 5.36
N SER A 77 3.50 -6.02 6.37
CA SER A 77 3.85 -6.98 7.42
C SER A 77 3.23 -8.34 7.16
N ALA A 78 4.06 -9.38 7.01
CA ALA A 78 3.65 -10.77 6.90
C ALA A 78 3.48 -11.39 8.30
N CYS A 79 2.24 -11.59 8.74
CA CYS A 79 1.93 -12.45 9.89
C CYS A 79 1.60 -13.87 9.41
N ARG A 80 1.58 -14.89 10.30
CA ARG A 80 1.21 -16.28 9.94
C ARG A 80 -0.15 -16.43 9.22
N HIS A 81 -0.98 -15.38 9.19
CA HIS A 81 -2.34 -15.40 8.65
C HIS A 81 -2.77 -14.15 7.86
N CYS A 82 -1.95 -13.09 7.78
CA CYS A 82 -2.41 -11.82 7.22
C CYS A 82 -1.31 -10.98 6.57
N VAL A 83 -1.68 -10.18 5.57
CA VAL A 83 -0.93 -9.01 5.09
C VAL A 83 -1.47 -7.78 5.80
N LYS A 84 -0.60 -7.05 6.49
CA LYS A 84 -0.95 -5.74 7.04
C LYS A 84 -0.30 -4.65 6.21
N ILE A 85 -1.08 -3.63 5.86
CA ILE A 85 -0.59 -2.44 5.17
C ILE A 85 -0.70 -1.28 6.15
N LEU A 86 0.42 -0.63 6.37
CA LEU A 86 0.49 0.62 7.10
C LEU A 86 0.80 1.73 6.10
N SER A 87 -0.02 2.77 6.05
CA SER A 87 0.16 3.88 5.13
C SER A 87 -0.10 5.21 5.84
N ASP A 88 0.75 6.20 5.58
CA ASP A 88 0.68 7.54 6.17
C ASP A 88 -0.32 8.48 5.47
N TYR A 89 -1.26 7.94 4.68
CA TYR A 89 -2.21 8.75 3.90
C TYR A 89 -3.67 8.44 4.18
N LEU A 90 -4.45 9.50 4.38
CA LEU A 90 -5.91 9.46 4.36
C LEU A 90 -6.37 9.68 2.91
N PHE A 91 -7.08 8.71 2.34
CA PHE A 91 -7.84 8.90 1.11
C PHE A 91 -8.95 9.91 1.39
N LYS A 92 -8.75 11.17 0.98
CA LYS A 92 -9.83 12.16 0.83
C LYS A 92 -10.03 12.43 -0.64
#